data_AF-A0A2V1ASZ6-F1
#
_entry.id   AF-A0A2V1ASZ6-F1
#
_cell.length_a   1.000
_cell.length_b   1.000
_cell.length_c   1.000
_cell.angle_alpha   90.00
_cell.angle_beta   90.00
_cell.angle_gamma   90.00
#
_symmetry.space_group_name_H-M   'P 1'
#
loop_
_entity.id
_entity.type
_entity.pdbx_description
1 polymer ?
#
loop_
_entity_poly.entity_id
_entity_poly.type
_entity_poly.pdbx_seq_one_letter_code
_entity_poly.pdbx_strand_id
1 'polypeptide(L)'
;MQPLFKSLLVFVLANLVSASIFDFIQNQFHHGEGEQPSFEQKVLDSQCDKYLCPDTLECVASPKKCPCPFPSSQMRCPLPNGNYICISKPAGDFGGKYDDPEKNFKVDAKSNDIRDCGWVKRAWEGKL
;
A
#
# COMPACT_ATOMS: atom_id res chain seq x y z
N MET A 1 11.43 -64.99 24.86
CA MET A 1 12.46 -64.33 24.01
C MET A 1 11.90 -63.66 22.75
N GLN A 2 10.77 -64.11 22.18
CA GLN A 2 10.16 -63.52 20.99
C GLN A 2 9.56 -62.09 21.10
N PRO A 3 8.93 -61.65 22.22
CA PRO A 3 8.29 -60.32 22.24
C PRO A 3 9.30 -59.18 22.42
N LEU A 4 10.41 -59.44 23.12
CA LEU A 4 11.51 -58.49 23.30
C LEU A 4 12.23 -58.17 21.98
N PHE A 5 12.47 -59.18 21.15
CA PHE A 5 13.10 -58.99 19.84
C PHE A 5 12.20 -58.23 18.87
N LYS A 6 10.87 -58.47 18.90
CA LYS A 6 9.90 -57.71 18.11
C LYS A 6 9.81 -56.26 18.55
N SER A 7 9.83 -55.99 19.85
CA SER A 7 9.82 -54.62 20.39
C SER A 7 11.08 -53.85 19.99
N LEU A 8 12.25 -54.49 20.08
CA LEU A 8 13.52 -53.90 19.65
C LEU A 8 13.53 -53.60 18.13
N LEU A 9 13.00 -54.52 17.31
CA LEU A 9 12.93 -54.34 15.86
C LEU A 9 12.03 -53.16 15.47
N VAL A 10 10.88 -52.99 16.15
CA VAL A 10 9.96 -51.86 15.93
C VAL A 10 10.64 -50.54 16.33
N PHE A 11 11.35 -50.51 17.45
CA PHE A 11 12.09 -49.31 17.87
C PHE A 11 13.20 -48.93 16.89
N VAL A 12 13.95 -49.89 16.35
CA VAL A 12 15.01 -49.61 15.35
C VAL A 12 14.43 -49.08 14.04
N LEU A 13 13.33 -49.67 13.55
CA LEU A 13 12.66 -49.22 12.33
C LEU A 13 12.04 -47.82 12.49
N ALA A 14 11.47 -47.50 13.65
CA ALA A 14 10.90 -46.17 13.92
C ALA A 14 11.96 -45.05 13.91
N ASN A 15 13.21 -45.34 14.29
CA ASN A 15 14.30 -44.36 14.28
C ASN A 15 14.93 -44.14 12.89
N LEU A 16 14.76 -45.07 11.95
CA LEU A 16 15.31 -44.93 10.59
C LEU A 16 14.43 -44.08 9.66
N VAL A 17 13.13 -43.95 9.96
CA VAL A 17 12.16 -43.23 9.12
C VAL A 17 12.04 -41.75 9.48
N SER A 18 12.52 -41.34 10.66
CA SER A 18 12.40 -39.96 11.13
C SER A 18 13.26 -38.96 10.34
N ALA A 19 14.40 -39.35 9.76
CA ALA A 19 15.24 -38.41 9.01
C ALA A 19 14.58 -37.95 7.70
N SER A 20 13.99 -38.87 6.94
CA SER A 20 13.44 -38.60 5.60
C SER A 20 12.09 -37.89 5.61
N ILE A 21 11.29 -38.08 6.68
CA ILE A 21 10.00 -37.42 6.83
C ILE A 21 10.18 -35.92 7.09
N PHE A 22 11.17 -35.53 7.89
CA PHE A 22 11.43 -34.12 8.20
C PHE A 22 11.90 -33.35 6.95
N ASP A 23 12.78 -33.93 6.13
CA ASP A 23 13.21 -33.30 4.87
C ASP A 23 12.06 -33.13 3.86
N PHE A 24 11.18 -34.13 3.74
CA PHE A 24 10.00 -34.05 2.87
C PHE A 24 9.00 -32.97 3.34
N ILE A 25 8.75 -32.92 4.65
CA ILE A 25 7.91 -31.90 5.29
C ILE A 25 8.52 -30.52 5.05
N GLN A 26 9.81 -30.31 5.31
CA GLN A 26 10.45 -29.02 5.07
C GLN A 26 10.39 -28.60 3.59
N ASN A 27 10.66 -29.49 2.64
CA ASN A 27 10.57 -29.14 1.22
C ASN A 27 9.15 -28.79 0.76
N GLN A 28 8.10 -29.34 1.39
CA GLN A 28 6.70 -28.98 1.09
C GLN A 28 6.28 -27.64 1.71
N PHE A 29 6.83 -27.23 2.85
CA PHE A 29 6.48 -25.97 3.51
C PHE A 29 7.20 -24.73 2.97
N HIS A 30 8.26 -24.89 2.16
CA HIS A 30 8.98 -23.77 1.54
C HIS A 30 8.37 -23.25 0.22
N HIS A 31 7.30 -23.86 -0.29
CA HIS A 31 6.65 -23.47 -1.55
C HIS A 31 5.61 -22.32 -1.41
N GLY A 32 5.83 -21.37 -0.50
CA GLY A 32 4.80 -20.41 -0.08
C GLY A 32 5.16 -18.93 -0.06
N GLU A 33 6.40 -18.53 -0.34
CA GLU A 33 6.79 -17.11 -0.38
C GLU A 33 7.32 -16.76 -1.76
N GLY A 34 6.41 -16.44 -2.68
CA GLY A 34 6.79 -15.71 -3.89
C GLY A 34 7.32 -14.35 -3.46
N GLU A 35 8.60 -14.10 -3.72
CA GLU A 35 9.26 -12.82 -3.44
C GLU A 35 8.44 -11.69 -4.06
N GLN A 36 7.86 -10.83 -3.20
CA GLN A 36 7.09 -9.69 -3.68
C GLN A 36 8.07 -8.71 -4.34
N PRO A 37 7.82 -8.27 -5.58
CA PRO A 37 8.71 -7.33 -6.24
C PRO A 37 8.81 -6.06 -5.40
N SER A 38 10.04 -5.58 -5.24
CA SER A 38 10.33 -4.33 -4.54
C SER A 38 9.61 -3.16 -5.21
N PHE A 39 9.40 -2.07 -4.47
CA PHE A 39 8.79 -0.87 -5.03
C PHE A 39 9.58 -0.33 -6.25
N GLU A 40 10.91 -0.35 -6.16
CA GLU A 40 11.79 0.04 -7.27
C GLU A 40 11.58 -0.84 -8.50
N GLN A 41 11.52 -2.17 -8.34
CA GLN A 41 11.21 -3.07 -9.45
C GLN A 41 9.85 -2.78 -10.08
N LYS A 42 8.81 -2.51 -9.27
CA LYS A 42 7.49 -2.12 -9.81
C LYS A 42 7.52 -0.83 -10.64
N VAL A 43 8.37 0.13 -10.27
CA VAL A 43 8.59 1.36 -11.03
C VAL A 43 9.30 1.07 -12.34
N LEU A 44 10.37 0.27 -12.30
CA LEU A 44 11.18 -0.10 -13.48
C LEU A 44 10.41 -0.96 -14.49
N ASP A 45 9.56 -1.86 -14.00
CA ASP A 45 8.75 -2.77 -14.83
C ASP A 45 7.47 -2.10 -15.37
N SER A 46 7.21 -0.85 -14.99
CA SER A 46 6.05 -0.09 -15.44
C SER A 46 6.07 0.12 -16.96
N GLN A 47 4.96 -0.21 -17.61
CA GLN A 47 4.76 0.01 -19.06
C GLN A 47 4.26 1.43 -19.38
N CYS A 48 4.44 2.39 -18.47
CA CYS A 48 3.95 3.76 -18.66
C CYS A 48 4.82 4.55 -19.65
N ASP A 49 4.20 5.05 -20.72
CA ASP A 49 4.83 5.84 -21.78
C ASP A 49 4.75 7.36 -21.55
N LYS A 50 4.06 7.79 -20.49
CA LYS A 50 3.82 9.20 -20.14
C LYS A 50 4.49 9.55 -18.82
N TYR A 51 3.70 9.92 -17.82
CA TYR A 51 4.19 10.23 -16.48
C TYR A 51 3.70 9.19 -15.49
N LEU A 52 4.63 8.44 -14.91
CA LEU A 52 4.36 7.51 -13.83
C LEU A 52 4.34 8.25 -12.50
N CYS A 53 3.21 8.20 -11.80
CA CYS A 53 3.08 8.82 -10.48
C CYS A 53 3.93 8.08 -9.45
N PRO A 54 4.86 8.74 -8.75
CA PRO A 54 5.78 8.06 -7.83
C PRO A 54 5.08 7.47 -6.61
N ASP A 55 3.96 8.05 -6.17
CA ASP A 55 3.30 7.57 -4.96
C ASP A 55 2.26 6.47 -5.23
N THR A 56 1.74 6.40 -6.46
CA THR A 56 0.59 5.54 -6.80
C THR A 56 0.85 4.57 -7.95
N LEU A 57 1.97 4.72 -8.65
CA LEU A 57 2.30 3.98 -9.89
C LEU A 57 1.25 4.12 -11.00
N GLU A 58 0.44 5.18 -10.94
CA GLU A 58 -0.58 5.47 -11.96
C GLU A 58 0.08 6.13 -13.18
N CYS A 59 -0.29 5.71 -14.38
CA CYS A 59 0.20 6.31 -15.62
C CYS A 59 -0.71 7.44 -16.09
N VAL A 60 -0.25 8.69 -15.98
CA VAL A 60 -1.05 9.88 -16.27
C VAL A 60 -0.40 10.78 -17.33
N ALA A 61 -1.18 11.71 -17.88
CA ALA A 61 -0.70 12.62 -18.93
C ALA A 61 0.30 13.68 -18.44
N SER A 62 0.30 14.04 -17.14
CA SER A 62 1.24 15.01 -16.56
C SER A 62 1.27 14.88 -15.03
N PRO A 63 2.33 15.37 -14.34
CA PRO A 63 2.41 15.31 -12.87
C PRO A 63 1.21 15.91 -12.14
N LYS A 64 0.54 16.89 -12.78
CA LYS A 64 -0.65 17.56 -12.24
C LYS A 64 -1.89 16.67 -12.17
N LYS A 65 -1.86 15.50 -12.80
CA LYS A 65 -2.96 14.54 -12.87
C LYS A 65 -2.79 13.36 -11.93
N CYS A 66 -1.69 13.28 -11.19
CA CYS A 66 -1.50 12.20 -10.23
C CYS A 66 -2.57 12.20 -9.14
N PRO A 67 -3.20 11.05 -8.86
CA PRO A 67 -4.10 10.92 -7.75
C PRO A 67 -3.33 10.95 -6.42
N CYS A 68 -4.05 11.19 -5.33
CA CYS A 68 -3.51 10.95 -3.99
C CYS A 68 -3.54 9.44 -3.69
N PRO A 69 -2.59 8.90 -2.91
CA PRO A 69 -2.52 7.45 -2.63
C PRO A 69 -3.77 6.87 -1.99
N PHE A 70 -4.50 7.66 -1.21
CA PHE A 70 -5.71 7.22 -0.51
C PHE A 70 -6.92 8.07 -0.93
N PRO A 71 -7.46 7.91 -2.16
CA PRO A 71 -8.49 8.80 -2.70
C PRO A 71 -9.83 8.78 -1.90
N SER A 72 -10.05 7.72 -1.13
CA SER A 72 -11.20 7.63 -0.21
C SER A 72 -11.10 8.60 0.96
N SER A 73 -9.91 8.78 1.54
CA SER A 73 -9.68 9.58 2.74
C SER A 73 -8.90 10.87 2.50
N GLN A 74 -8.31 11.04 1.32
CA GLN A 74 -7.50 12.20 0.93
C GLN A 74 -8.12 12.98 -0.21
N MET A 75 -7.75 14.26 -0.29
CA MET A 75 -8.04 15.15 -1.39
C MET A 75 -6.75 15.80 -1.89
N ARG A 76 -6.75 16.09 -3.20
CA ARG A 76 -5.62 16.71 -3.90
C ARG A 76 -5.78 18.23 -3.89
N CYS A 77 -4.84 18.95 -3.28
CA CYS A 77 -4.83 20.41 -3.28
C CYS A 77 -3.73 20.94 -4.22
N PRO A 78 -4.10 21.56 -5.36
CA PRO A 78 -3.14 22.17 -6.27
C PRO A 78 -2.52 23.43 -5.64
N LEU A 79 -1.22 23.60 -5.83
CA LEU A 79 -0.44 24.74 -5.37
C LEU A 79 -0.19 25.73 -6.52
N PRO A 80 0.04 27.03 -6.24
CA PRO A 80 0.26 28.05 -7.27
C PRO A 80 1.47 27.80 -8.19
N ASN A 81 2.49 27.09 -7.71
CA ASN A 81 3.67 26.72 -8.49
C ASN A 81 3.43 25.53 -9.45
N GLY A 82 2.21 25.00 -9.52
CA GLY A 82 1.86 23.87 -10.36
C GLY A 82 2.09 22.50 -9.72
N ASN A 83 2.62 22.45 -8.49
CA ASN A 83 2.67 21.23 -7.69
C ASN A 83 1.33 20.99 -6.99
N TYR A 84 1.27 19.95 -6.17
CA TYR A 84 0.13 19.64 -5.34
C TYR A 84 0.57 19.05 -4.02
N ILE A 85 -0.36 19.00 -3.08
CA ILE A 85 -0.22 18.25 -1.85
C ILE A 85 -1.47 17.41 -1.62
N CYS A 86 -1.28 16.24 -1.03
CA CYS A 86 -2.38 15.39 -0.56
C CYS A 86 -2.62 15.67 0.91
N ILE A 87 -3.85 16.05 1.24
CA ILE A 87 -4.29 16.22 2.63
C ILE A 87 -5.44 15.27 2.91
N SER A 88 -5.67 14.93 4.17
CA SER A 88 -6.89 14.25 4.56
C SER A 88 -8.11 15.11 4.23
N LYS A 89 -9.19 14.48 3.75
CA LYS A 89 -10.50 15.13 3.67
C LYS A 89 -10.88 15.63 5.07
N PRO A 90 -11.52 16.81 5.19
CA PRO A 90 -11.98 17.32 6.48
C PRO A 90 -12.83 16.29 7.24
N ALA A 91 -12.52 16.09 8.52
CA ALA A 91 -13.31 15.22 9.38
C ALA A 91 -14.61 15.92 9.79
N GLY A 92 -15.75 15.25 9.59
CA GLY A 92 -17.08 15.77 9.93
C GLY A 92 -18.12 15.47 8.86
N ASP A 93 -19.39 15.71 9.18
CA ASP A 93 -20.48 15.65 8.20
C ASP A 93 -20.59 17.00 7.48
N PHE A 94 -20.07 17.03 6.25
CA PHE A 94 -20.17 18.19 5.36
C PHE A 94 -21.13 17.93 4.20
N GLY A 95 -22.08 16.99 4.33
CA GLY A 95 -23.04 16.66 3.27
C GLY A 95 -22.38 16.25 1.95
N GLY A 96 -21.24 15.55 2.04
CA GLY A 96 -20.46 15.08 0.89
C GLY A 96 -19.75 16.17 0.08
N LYS A 97 -19.65 17.40 0.60
CA LYS A 97 -19.00 18.55 -0.08
C LYS A 97 -17.55 18.26 -0.54
N TYR A 98 -16.85 17.36 0.13
CA TYR A 98 -15.46 16.99 -0.17
C TYR A 98 -15.30 15.64 -0.88
N ASP A 99 -16.41 14.98 -1.24
CA ASP A 99 -16.39 13.60 -1.75
C ASP A 99 -16.00 13.54 -3.22
N ASP A 100 -16.43 14.52 -4.02
CA ASP A 100 -16.15 14.61 -5.45
C ASP A 100 -14.70 15.06 -5.72
N PRO A 101 -13.81 14.17 -6.22
CA PRO A 101 -12.41 14.50 -6.46
C PRO A 101 -12.18 15.57 -7.53
N GLU A 102 -13.16 15.83 -8.41
CA GLU A 102 -13.07 16.85 -9.46
C GLU A 102 -13.47 18.25 -8.99
N LYS A 103 -14.09 18.34 -7.81
CA LYS A 103 -14.62 19.60 -7.28
C LYS A 103 -14.11 19.92 -5.88
N ASN A 104 -13.74 18.92 -5.08
CA ASN A 104 -13.36 19.11 -3.68
C ASN A 104 -12.19 20.09 -3.50
N PHE A 105 -11.25 20.14 -4.45
CA PHE A 105 -10.12 21.07 -4.41
C PHE A 105 -10.49 22.55 -4.57
N LYS A 106 -11.71 22.83 -5.06
CA LYS A 106 -12.27 24.18 -5.21
C LYS A 106 -13.02 24.63 -3.95
N VAL A 107 -13.27 23.72 -3.02
CA VAL A 107 -13.97 24.03 -1.78
C VAL A 107 -13.03 24.79 -0.85
N ASP A 108 -13.54 25.90 -0.33
CA ASP A 108 -12.88 26.71 0.70
C ASP A 108 -13.93 27.09 1.73
N ALA A 109 -13.81 26.52 2.92
CA ALA A 109 -14.67 26.75 4.06
C ALA A 109 -14.51 28.15 4.66
N LYS A 110 -13.51 28.93 4.21
CA LYS A 110 -13.20 30.28 4.73
C LYS A 110 -12.97 30.30 6.25
N SER A 111 -12.53 29.18 6.82
CA SER A 111 -12.20 29.02 8.23
C SER A 111 -10.84 28.36 8.39
N ASN A 112 -10.09 28.73 9.43
CA ASN A 112 -8.82 28.07 9.77
C ASN A 112 -9.00 26.77 10.56
N ASP A 113 -10.22 26.47 11.01
CA ASP A 113 -10.57 25.24 11.76
C ASP A 113 -10.76 24.03 10.83
N ILE A 114 -11.05 24.29 9.55
CA ILE A 114 -11.28 23.25 8.54
C ILE A 114 -10.05 23.16 7.64
N ARG A 115 -9.35 22.01 7.69
CA ARG A 115 -8.19 21.73 6.86
C ARG A 115 -8.59 21.25 5.46
N ASP A 116 -9.13 22.16 4.65
CA ASP A 116 -9.43 21.93 3.23
C ASP A 116 -8.38 22.57 2.30
N CYS A 117 -8.61 22.53 0.98
CA CYS A 117 -7.69 23.19 0.05
C CYS A 117 -7.68 24.71 0.15
N GLY A 118 -8.74 25.32 0.67
CA GLY A 118 -8.75 26.74 1.05
C GLY A 118 -7.74 27.04 2.15
N TRP A 119 -7.73 26.21 3.20
CA TRP A 119 -6.74 26.25 4.27
C TRP A 119 -5.32 26.06 3.75
N VAL A 120 -5.09 25.05 2.90
CA VAL A 120 -3.77 24.81 2.27
C VAL A 120 -3.30 26.04 1.49
N LYS A 121 -4.20 26.67 0.72
CA LYS A 121 -3.88 27.89 -0.03
C LYS A 121 -3.48 29.04 0.89
N ARG A 122 -4.20 29.26 2.00
CA ARG A 122 -3.83 30.27 3.01
C ARG A 122 -2.49 29.96 3.67
N ALA A 123 -2.24 28.69 4.01
CA ALA A 123 -0.97 28.22 4.57
C ALA A 123 0.21 28.51 3.63
N TRP A 124 0.05 28.17 2.35
CA TRP A 124 1.05 28.43 1.31
C TRP A 124 1.34 29.92 1.15
N GLU A 125 0.32 30.76 1.25
CA GLU A 125 0.43 32.22 1.14
C GLU A 125 0.91 32.91 2.43
N GLY A 126 1.14 32.17 3.52
CA GLY A 126 1.54 32.73 4.81
C GLY A 126 0.44 33.52 5.53
N LYS A 127 -0.84 33.15 5.31
CA LYS A 127 -2.04 33.85 5.80
C LYS A 127 -2.85 33.07 6.86
N LEU A 128 -2.22 32.13 7.56
CA LEU A 128 -2.85 31.41 8.68
C LEU A 128 -2.80 32.21 9.98
#